data_AF-A0A952VTU9-F1
#
_entry.id   AF-A0A952VTU9-F1
#
_cell.length_a   1.000
_cell.length_b   1.000
_cell.length_c   1.000
_cell.angle_alpha   90.00
_cell.angle_beta   90.00
_cell.angle_gamma   90.00
#
_symmetry.space_group_name_H-M   'P 1'
#
loop_
_entity.id
_entity.type
_entity.pdbx_description
1 polymer ?
#
loop_
_entity_poly.entity_id
_entity_poly.type
_entity_poly.pdbx_seq_one_letter_code
_entity_poly.pdbx_strand_id
1 'polypeptide(L)'
;MMPPQTVADEQLKDQVIRQALAGDAAGARQTAKEIVDRRCLREAWQMMLFVESERGNVLAVKDTIVSCPDPALLASHFYLELPQVFVKAGDRSGAIEIAKAMGDAGILPLIGIAAHLAEDGDFVGVREALSHVDEDLRTMIMRKVNAYHQQSDRLEALNLADQTTPSASLAA
;
A
#
# COMPACT_ATOMS: atom_id res chain seq x y z
N MET A 1 20.05 -2.71 -36.48
CA MET A 1 21.23 -2.57 -35.61
C MET A 1 20.86 -1.58 -34.52
N MET A 2 20.87 -1.98 -33.25
CA MET A 2 20.48 -1.07 -32.15
C MET A 2 21.54 0.00 -31.92
N PRO A 3 21.16 1.22 -31.48
CA PRO A 3 22.11 2.27 -31.12
C PRO A 3 23.05 1.82 -29.99
N PRO A 4 24.34 2.21 -29.99
CA PRO A 4 25.30 1.85 -28.94
C PRO A 4 24.83 2.26 -27.54
N GLN A 5 24.17 3.42 -27.43
CA GLN A 5 23.62 3.92 -26.18
C GLN A 5 22.52 3.01 -25.62
N THR A 6 21.67 2.45 -26.47
CA THR A 6 20.60 1.56 -26.04
C THR A 6 21.15 0.24 -25.50
N VAL A 7 22.23 -0.27 -26.09
CA VAL A 7 22.93 -1.47 -25.57
C VAL A 7 23.56 -1.19 -24.20
N ALA A 8 24.15 -0.01 -24.00
CA ALA A 8 24.72 0.39 -22.71
C ALA A 8 23.63 0.52 -21.63
N ASP A 9 22.50 1.16 -21.95
CA ASP A 9 21.36 1.32 -21.03
C ASP A 9 20.71 -0.02 -20.66
N GLU A 10 20.66 -0.99 -21.58
CA GLU A 10 20.23 -2.37 -21.30
C GLU A 10 21.18 -3.07 -20.31
N GLN A 11 22.50 -2.92 -20.48
CA GLN A 11 23.48 -3.50 -19.56
C GLN A 11 23.41 -2.87 -18.17
N LEU A 12 23.22 -1.55 -18.09
CA LEU A 12 23.02 -0.84 -16.84
C LEU A 12 21.73 -1.31 -16.15
N LYS A 13 20.62 -1.46 -16.89
CA LYS A 13 19.38 -2.05 -16.36
C LYS A 13 19.62 -3.44 -15.77
N ASP A 14 20.28 -4.33 -16.49
CA ASP A 14 20.58 -5.68 -16.00
C ASP A 14 21.46 -5.66 -14.73
N GLN A 15 22.39 -4.71 -14.65
CA GLN A 15 23.20 -4.49 -13.46
C GLN A 15 22.35 -4.03 -12.27
N VAL A 16 21.44 -3.06 -12.45
CA VAL A 16 20.50 -2.60 -11.42
C VAL A 16 19.69 -3.77 -10.87
N ILE A 17 19.16 -4.61 -11.76
CA ILE A 17 18.37 -5.79 -11.38
C ILE A 17 19.20 -6.76 -10.54
N ARG A 18 20.44 -7.05 -10.95
CA ARG A 18 21.35 -7.92 -10.18
C ARG A 18 21.68 -7.34 -8.81
N GLN A 19 21.95 -6.04 -8.70
CA GLN A 19 22.22 -5.37 -7.43
C GLN A 19 21.00 -5.43 -6.50
N ALA A 20 19.81 -5.14 -7.01
CA ALA A 20 18.56 -5.23 -6.25
C ALA A 20 18.33 -6.66 -5.74
N LEU A 21 18.47 -7.67 -6.61
CA LEU A 21 18.36 -9.09 -6.24
C LEU A 21 19.43 -9.54 -5.23
N ALA A 22 20.58 -8.88 -5.17
CA ALA A 22 21.61 -9.11 -4.16
C ALA A 22 21.35 -8.39 -2.82
N GLY A 23 20.35 -7.49 -2.76
CA GLY A 23 20.08 -6.67 -1.57
C GLY A 23 20.83 -5.33 -1.55
N ASP A 24 21.58 -5.00 -2.60
CA ASP A 24 22.26 -3.72 -2.74
C ASP A 24 21.32 -2.67 -3.36
N ALA A 25 20.29 -2.28 -2.60
CA ALA A 25 19.31 -1.29 -3.06
C ALA A 25 19.94 0.10 -3.30
N ALA A 26 20.96 0.46 -2.50
CA ALA A 26 21.65 1.74 -2.65
C ALA A 26 22.50 1.78 -3.94
N GLY A 27 23.29 0.73 -4.21
CA GLY A 27 24.04 0.60 -5.45
C GLY A 27 23.16 0.49 -6.67
N ALA A 28 22.06 -0.27 -6.58
CA ALA A 28 21.05 -0.36 -7.65
C ALA A 28 20.49 1.02 -8.04
N ARG A 29 20.11 1.85 -7.04
CA ARG A 29 19.65 3.23 -7.29
C ARG A 29 20.73 4.11 -7.91
N GLN A 30 21.99 3.94 -7.52
CA GLN A 30 23.09 4.72 -8.07
C GLN A 30 23.33 4.38 -9.54
N THR A 31 23.36 3.10 -9.89
CA THR A 31 23.49 2.64 -11.28
C THR A 31 22.27 3.04 -12.12
N ALA A 32 21.06 3.01 -11.56
CA ALA A 32 19.85 3.44 -12.28
C ALA A 32 19.89 4.91 -12.73
N LYS A 33 20.59 5.79 -12.00
CA LYS A 33 20.76 7.20 -12.38
C LYS A 33 21.60 7.40 -13.65
N GLU A 34 22.37 6.40 -14.04
CA GLU A 34 23.22 6.44 -15.24
C GLU A 34 22.45 6.05 -16.51
N ILE A 35 21.25 5.46 -16.37
CA ILE A 35 20.42 5.03 -17.50
C ILE A 35 19.73 6.25 -18.12
N VAL A 36 19.96 6.45 -19.43
CA VAL A 36 19.40 7.59 -20.17
C VAL A 36 18.09 7.22 -20.86
N ASP A 37 18.02 6.03 -21.46
CA ASP A 37 16.81 5.53 -22.10
C ASP A 37 15.66 5.40 -21.11
N ARG A 38 14.57 6.13 -21.36
CA ARG A 38 13.43 6.21 -20.44
C ARG A 38 12.77 4.87 -20.20
N ARG A 39 12.75 3.99 -21.20
CA ARG A 39 12.14 2.67 -21.07
C ARG A 39 13.00 1.80 -20.16
N CYS A 40 14.31 1.73 -20.40
CA CYS A 40 15.25 0.98 -19.57
C CYS A 40 15.25 1.50 -18.14
N LEU A 41 15.24 2.82 -17.96
CA LEU A 41 15.17 3.47 -16.66
C LEU A 41 13.90 3.05 -15.92
N ARG A 42 12.74 3.16 -16.57
CA ARG A 42 11.46 2.75 -15.97
C ARG A 42 11.49 1.28 -15.57
N GLU A 43 11.85 0.37 -16.47
CA GLU A 43 11.94 -1.07 -16.18
C GLU A 43 12.86 -1.36 -14.97
N ALA A 44 14.01 -0.66 -14.86
CA ALA A 44 14.93 -0.80 -13.74
C ALA A 44 14.28 -0.40 -12.41
N TRP A 45 13.61 0.76 -12.34
CA TRP A 45 12.91 1.22 -11.14
C TRP A 45 11.73 0.32 -10.76
N GLN A 46 10.98 -0.16 -11.75
CA GLN A 46 9.88 -1.10 -11.51
C GLN A 46 10.37 -2.41 -10.89
N MET A 47 11.50 -2.95 -11.38
CA MET A 47 12.08 -4.17 -10.84
C MET A 47 12.67 -3.98 -9.44
N MET A 48 13.35 -2.86 -9.18
CA MET A 48 13.81 -2.54 -7.81
C MET A 48 12.65 -2.49 -6.84
N LEU A 49 11.57 -1.79 -7.20
CA LEU A 49 10.39 -1.66 -6.36
C LEU A 49 9.73 -3.02 -6.08
N PHE A 50 9.61 -3.88 -7.10
CA PHE A 50 9.10 -5.24 -6.97
C PHE A 50 9.94 -6.10 -6.03
N VAL A 51 11.27 -6.11 -6.20
CA VAL A 51 12.17 -6.91 -5.36
C VAL A 51 12.09 -6.49 -3.89
N GLU A 52 12.08 -5.19 -3.61
CA GLU A 52 11.99 -4.70 -2.23
C GLU A 52 10.60 -4.91 -1.62
N SER A 53 9.52 -4.85 -2.42
CA SER A 53 8.17 -5.17 -1.94
C SER A 53 8.03 -6.65 -1.58
N GLU A 54 8.58 -7.56 -2.39
CA GLU A 54 8.55 -9.01 -2.11
C GLU A 54 9.32 -9.38 -0.84
N ARG A 55 10.35 -8.59 -0.49
CA ARG A 55 11.11 -8.76 0.76
C ARG A 55 10.42 -8.15 1.98
N GLY A 56 9.34 -7.40 1.78
CA GLY A 56 8.69 -6.65 2.85
C GLY A 56 9.57 -5.54 3.43
N ASN A 57 10.57 -5.06 2.70
CA ASN A 57 11.49 -4.03 3.19
C ASN A 57 10.88 -2.64 2.99
N VAL A 58 10.00 -2.25 3.93
CA VAL A 58 9.26 -0.99 3.89
C VAL A 58 10.16 0.22 3.69
N LEU A 59 11.31 0.28 4.37
CA LEU A 59 12.25 1.40 4.23
C LEU A 59 12.85 1.47 2.82
N ALA A 60 13.30 0.34 2.27
CA ALA A 60 13.85 0.33 0.91
C ALA A 60 12.79 0.62 -0.17
N VAL A 61 11.54 0.20 0.05
CA VAL A 61 10.40 0.58 -0.81
C VAL A 61 10.21 2.10 -0.80
N LYS A 62 10.12 2.73 0.39
CA LYS A 62 9.99 4.20 0.51
C LYS A 62 11.14 4.91 -0.19
N ASP A 63 12.38 4.51 0.09
CA ASP A 63 13.58 5.10 -0.50
C ASP A 63 13.57 5.00 -2.03
N THR A 64 13.13 3.86 -2.56
CA THR A 64 13.06 3.62 -4.01
C THR A 64 12.02 4.51 -4.68
N ILE A 65 10.84 4.65 -4.07
CA ILE A 65 9.77 5.53 -4.57
C ILE A 65 10.24 6.98 -4.59
N VAL A 66 10.80 7.47 -3.48
CA VAL A 66 11.26 8.87 -3.35
C VAL A 66 12.46 9.17 -4.24
N SER A 67 13.32 8.19 -4.51
CA SER A 67 14.50 8.37 -5.37
C SER A 67 14.19 8.29 -6.86
N CYS A 68 13.02 7.76 -7.25
CA CYS A 68 12.67 7.59 -8.66
C CYS A 68 12.36 8.95 -9.30
N PRO A 69 12.97 9.29 -10.44
CA PRO A 69 12.69 10.54 -11.14
C PRO A 69 11.37 10.52 -11.93
N ASP A 70 10.72 9.36 -12.11
CA ASP A 70 9.43 9.24 -12.81
C ASP A 70 8.27 9.35 -11.80
N PRO A 71 7.57 10.50 -11.72
CA PRO A 71 6.43 10.66 -10.80
C PRO A 71 5.26 9.74 -11.15
N ALA A 72 5.22 9.18 -12.37
CA ALA A 72 4.19 8.25 -12.80
C ALA A 72 4.59 6.78 -12.59
N LEU A 73 5.65 6.50 -11.81
CA LEU A 73 6.05 5.14 -11.47
C LEU A 73 4.87 4.35 -10.87
N LEU A 74 4.19 4.95 -9.89
CA LEU A 74 3.11 4.32 -9.12
C LEU A 74 1.73 4.41 -9.77
N ALA A 75 1.57 5.16 -10.86
CA ALA A 75 0.27 5.38 -11.52
C ALA A 75 -0.28 4.13 -12.23
N SER A 76 0.35 2.97 -12.08
CA SER A 76 -0.05 1.71 -12.70
C SER A 76 -0.68 0.75 -11.70
N HIS A 77 -1.68 0.01 -12.15
CA HIS A 77 -2.33 -1.05 -11.38
C HIS A 77 -1.41 -2.23 -11.03
N PHE A 78 -0.18 -2.27 -11.55
CA PHE A 78 0.83 -3.24 -11.11
C PHE A 78 1.18 -3.13 -9.61
N TYR A 79 0.90 -1.99 -8.97
CA TYR A 79 1.29 -1.72 -7.59
C TYR A 79 0.14 -1.78 -6.58
N LEU A 80 -1.01 -2.37 -6.93
CA LEU A 80 -2.18 -2.43 -6.03
C LEU A 80 -1.89 -3.10 -4.68
N GLU A 81 -0.98 -4.07 -4.67
CA GLU A 81 -0.57 -4.77 -3.44
C GLU A 81 0.50 -4.01 -2.63
N LEU A 82 1.11 -2.97 -3.20
CA LEU A 82 2.23 -2.27 -2.58
C LEU A 82 1.82 -1.62 -1.24
N PRO A 83 0.66 -0.95 -1.10
CA PRO A 83 0.22 -0.44 0.21
C PRO A 83 0.05 -1.54 1.27
N GLN A 84 -0.26 -2.78 0.89
CA GLN A 84 -0.39 -3.88 1.86
C GLN A 84 0.94 -4.25 2.51
N VAL A 85 2.07 -4.02 1.84
CA VAL A 85 3.40 -4.23 2.43
C VAL A 85 3.54 -3.39 3.71
N PHE A 86 3.04 -2.15 3.67
CA PHE A 86 3.06 -1.22 4.80
C PHE A 86 2.05 -1.62 5.87
N VAL A 87 0.83 -2.00 5.48
CA VAL A 87 -0.19 -2.50 6.42
C VAL A 87 0.33 -3.70 7.21
N LYS A 88 0.93 -4.69 6.53
CA LYS A 88 1.50 -5.90 7.18
C LYS A 88 2.65 -5.58 8.12
N ALA A 89 3.40 -4.52 7.85
CA ALA A 89 4.46 -4.02 8.72
C ALA A 89 3.95 -3.12 9.87
N GLY A 90 2.65 -2.85 9.94
CA GLY A 90 2.03 -1.94 10.91
C GLY A 90 2.19 -0.46 10.58
N ASP A 91 2.74 -0.10 9.43
CA ASP A 91 2.91 1.29 8.97
C ASP A 91 1.65 1.77 8.24
N ARG A 92 0.59 2.03 9.01
CA ARG A 92 -0.71 2.46 8.48
C ARG A 92 -0.63 3.80 7.75
N SER A 93 0.10 4.78 8.30
CA SER A 93 0.30 6.08 7.66
C SER A 93 1.07 5.94 6.35
N GLY A 94 2.13 5.15 6.32
CA GLY A 94 2.86 4.84 5.09
C GLY A 94 1.99 4.16 4.03
N ALA A 95 1.11 3.24 4.43
CA ALA A 95 0.16 2.61 3.51
C ALA A 95 -0.75 3.64 2.82
N ILE A 96 -1.30 4.59 3.60
CA ILE A 96 -2.15 5.65 3.09
C ILE A 96 -1.37 6.59 2.17
N GLU A 97 -0.15 7.01 2.56
CA GLU A 97 0.72 7.88 1.77
C GLU A 97 1.03 7.28 0.40
N ILE A 98 1.45 6.00 0.36
CA ILE A 98 1.76 5.31 -0.89
C ILE A 98 0.50 5.15 -1.76
N ALA A 99 -0.63 4.75 -1.17
CA ALA A 99 -1.87 4.64 -1.91
C ALA A 99 -2.32 5.99 -2.50
N LYS A 100 -2.15 7.11 -1.78
CA LYS A 100 -2.41 8.45 -2.33
C LYS A 100 -1.46 8.80 -3.49
N ALA A 101 -0.19 8.44 -3.38
CA ALA A 101 0.81 8.66 -4.43
C ALA A 101 0.52 7.88 -5.73
N MET A 102 -0.29 6.81 -5.67
CA MET A 102 -0.73 6.06 -6.85
C MET A 102 -1.83 6.77 -7.66
N GLY A 103 -2.40 7.87 -7.17
CA GLY A 103 -3.50 8.57 -7.83
C GLY A 103 -4.75 7.70 -7.98
N ASP A 104 -5.35 7.67 -9.17
CA ASP A 104 -6.58 6.90 -9.44
C ASP A 104 -6.40 5.39 -9.19
N ALA A 105 -5.21 4.85 -9.49
CA ALA A 105 -4.88 3.45 -9.20
C ALA A 105 -4.87 3.15 -7.68
N GLY A 106 -4.72 4.18 -6.86
CA GLY A 106 -4.72 4.12 -5.41
C GLY A 106 -6.11 4.06 -4.76
N ILE A 107 -7.19 4.35 -5.50
CA ILE A 107 -8.55 4.39 -4.92
C ILE A 107 -8.93 3.04 -4.31
N LEU A 108 -8.70 1.93 -5.03
CA LEU A 108 -9.02 0.59 -4.53
C LEU A 108 -8.19 0.22 -3.28
N PRO A 109 -6.86 0.43 -3.26
CA PRO A 109 -6.07 0.29 -2.04
C PRO A 109 -6.55 1.16 -0.87
N LEU A 110 -6.92 2.43 -1.09
CA LEU A 110 -7.44 3.31 -0.04
C LEU A 110 -8.74 2.77 0.57
N ILE A 111 -9.63 2.21 -0.25
CA ILE A 111 -10.86 1.56 0.23
C ILE A 111 -10.54 0.32 1.07
N GLY A 112 -9.60 -0.51 0.62
CA GLY A 112 -9.16 -1.69 1.37
C GLY A 112 -8.53 -1.33 2.72
N ILE A 113 -7.67 -0.31 2.74
CA ILE A 113 -7.07 0.23 3.97
C ILE A 113 -8.17 0.76 4.90
N ALA A 114 -9.10 1.55 4.37
CA ALA A 114 -10.22 2.08 5.16
C ALA A 114 -11.09 0.96 5.76
N ALA A 115 -11.30 -0.15 5.05
CA ALA A 115 -12.03 -1.30 5.59
C ALA A 115 -11.30 -1.92 6.80
N HIS A 116 -9.99 -2.18 6.69
CA HIS A 116 -9.18 -2.67 7.82
C HIS A 116 -9.19 -1.71 9.01
N LEU A 117 -9.04 -0.40 8.76
CA LEU A 117 -9.07 0.61 9.82
C LEU A 117 -10.44 0.67 10.52
N ALA A 118 -11.53 0.48 9.76
CA ALA A 118 -12.88 0.43 10.34
C ALA A 118 -13.09 -0.81 11.22
N GLU A 119 -12.57 -1.98 10.83
CA GLU A 119 -12.56 -3.20 11.65
C GLU A 119 -11.79 -3.00 12.97
N ASP A 120 -10.70 -2.23 12.92
CA ASP A 120 -9.90 -1.85 14.09
C ASP A 120 -10.53 -0.70 14.92
N GLY A 121 -11.66 -0.12 14.48
CA GLY A 121 -12.32 1.02 15.13
C GLY A 121 -11.61 2.38 14.92
N ASP A 122 -10.62 2.45 14.03
CA ASP A 122 -9.86 3.68 13.74
C ASP A 122 -10.57 4.58 12.72
N PHE A 123 -11.66 5.22 13.15
CA PHE A 123 -12.45 6.11 12.30
C PHE A 123 -11.72 7.40 11.88
N VAL A 124 -10.66 7.79 12.60
CA VAL A 124 -9.82 8.92 12.18
C VAL A 124 -9.00 8.50 10.97
N GLY A 125 -8.34 7.34 11.04
CA GLY A 125 -7.61 6.76 9.93
C GLY A 125 -8.50 6.46 8.72
N VAL A 126 -9.73 5.99 8.92
CA VAL A 126 -10.72 5.82 7.83
C VAL A 126 -10.94 7.14 7.08
N ARG A 127 -11.18 8.24 7.80
CA ARG A 127 -11.38 9.56 7.18
C ARG A 127 -10.13 10.04 6.46
N GLU A 128 -8.95 9.78 7.00
CA GLU A 128 -7.68 10.14 6.38
C GLU A 128 -7.42 9.36 5.09
N ALA A 129 -7.68 8.05 5.09
CA ALA A 129 -7.55 7.19 3.92
C ALA A 129 -8.51 7.62 2.81
N LEU A 130 -9.77 7.90 3.16
CA LEU A 130 -10.79 8.30 2.19
C LEU A 130 -10.74 9.77 1.79
N SER A 131 -9.81 10.57 2.33
CA SER A 131 -9.78 12.02 2.07
C SER A 131 -9.49 12.39 0.61
N HIS A 132 -8.91 11.46 -0.16
CA HIS A 132 -8.58 11.61 -1.59
C HIS A 132 -9.57 10.87 -2.50
N VAL A 133 -10.58 10.21 -1.93
CA VAL A 133 -11.66 9.55 -2.67
C VAL A 133 -12.76 10.56 -2.95
N ASP A 134 -13.41 10.42 -4.11
CA ASP A 134 -14.58 11.22 -4.51
C ASP A 134 -15.63 11.32 -3.39
N GLU A 135 -16.27 12.49 -3.27
CA GLU A 135 -17.17 12.82 -2.16
C GLU A 135 -18.35 11.85 -2.05
N ASP A 136 -18.95 11.48 -3.18
CA ASP A 136 -20.12 10.62 -3.20
C ASP A 136 -19.73 9.20 -2.78
N LEU A 137 -18.62 8.70 -3.33
CA LEU A 137 -18.06 7.40 -2.96
C LEU A 137 -17.64 7.37 -1.48
N ARG A 138 -16.94 8.40 -1.01
CA ARG A 138 -16.55 8.58 0.40
C ARG A 138 -17.76 8.58 1.32
N THR A 139 -18.80 9.33 0.98
CA THR A 139 -20.05 9.41 1.76
C THR A 139 -20.74 8.05 1.81
N MET A 140 -20.81 7.34 0.68
CA MET A 140 -21.36 5.99 0.62
C MET A 140 -20.59 5.01 1.51
N ILE A 141 -19.25 5.03 1.46
CA ILE A 141 -18.40 4.16 2.26
C ILE A 141 -18.58 4.48 3.75
N MET A 142 -18.53 5.76 4.14
CA MET A 142 -18.70 6.17 5.53
C MET A 142 -20.07 5.78 6.10
N ARG A 143 -21.14 5.83 5.30
CA ARG A 143 -22.46 5.31 5.71
C ARG A 143 -22.42 3.81 6.03
N LYS A 144 -21.73 3.01 5.22
CA LYS A 144 -21.56 1.56 5.45
C LYS A 144 -20.72 1.29 6.69
N VAL A 145 -19.59 2.00 6.85
CA VAL A 145 -18.72 1.90 8.02
C VAL A 145 -19.49 2.20 9.31
N ASN A 146 -20.26 3.29 9.34
CA ASN A 146 -21.06 3.66 10.51
C ASN A 146 -22.17 2.64 10.82
N ALA A 147 -22.83 2.11 9.80
CA ALA A 147 -23.88 1.09 9.97
C ALA A 147 -23.31 -0.22 10.54
N TYR A 148 -22.12 -0.64 10.06
CA TYR A 148 -21.44 -1.82 10.56
C TYR A 148 -21.02 -1.65 12.03
N HIS A 149 -20.47 -0.49 12.39
CA HIS A 149 -20.10 -0.18 13.77
C HIS A 149 -21.31 -0.23 14.72
N GLN A 150 -22.42 0.41 14.36
CA GLN A 150 -23.66 0.36 15.15
C GLN A 150 -24.20 -1.07 15.33
N GLN A 151 -24.05 -1.91 14.31
CA GLN A 151 -24.43 -3.31 14.38
C GLN A 151 -23.50 -4.09 15.31
N SER A 152 -22.18 -3.84 15.26
CA SER A 152 -21.20 -4.47 16.16
C SER A 152 -21.47 -4.11 17.62
N ASP A 153 -21.63 -2.83 17.94
CA ASP A 153 -21.91 -2.35 19.30
C ASP A 153 -23.20 -2.96 19.85
N ARG A 154 -24.22 -3.09 18.99
CA ARG A 154 -25.50 -3.71 19.37
C ARG A 154 -25.33 -5.20 19.67
N LEU A 155 -24.53 -5.93 18.90
CA LEU A 155 -24.25 -7.34 19.14
C LEU A 155 -23.44 -7.54 20.42
N GLU A 156 -22.45 -6.70 20.68
CA GLU A 156 -21.68 -6.71 21.92
C GLU A 156 -22.58 -6.44 23.14
N ALA A 157 -23.44 -5.42 23.06
CA ALA A 157 -24.39 -5.11 24.13
C ALA A 157 -25.36 -6.27 24.43
N LEU A 158 -25.84 -6.98 23.40
CA LEU A 158 -26.67 -8.18 23.56
C LEU A 158 -25.90 -9.32 24.22
N ASN A 159 -24.65 -9.57 23.80
CA ASN A 159 -23.80 -10.62 24.38
C ASN A 159 -23.48 -10.33 25.86
N LEU A 160 -23.22 -9.07 26.22
CA LEU A 160 -23.01 -8.70 27.63
C LEU A 160 -24.31 -8.87 28.45
N ALA A 161 -25.47 -8.49 27.90
CA ALA A 161 -26.75 -8.68 28.58
C ALA A 161 -27.01 -10.17 28.90
N ASP A 162 -26.79 -11.06 27.93
CA ASP A 162 -26.97 -12.50 28.11
C ASP A 162 -26.04 -13.07 29.20
N GLN A 163 -24.77 -12.63 29.26
CA GLN A 163 -23.81 -13.06 30.29
C GLN A 163 -24.12 -12.52 31.70
N THR A 164 -24.81 -11.40 31.81
CA THR A 164 -25.22 -10.81 33.11
C THR A 164 -26.52 -11.39 33.65
N THR A 165 -27.23 -12.21 32.88
CA THR A 165 -28.42 -12.92 33.37
C THR A 165 -27.97 -14.05 34.28
N PRO A 166 -28.25 -14.03 35.60
CA PRO A 166 -27.88 -15.14 36.46
C PRO A 166 -28.64 -16.38 35.98
N SER A 167 -27.93 -17.49 35.71
CA SER A 167 -28.57 -18.79 35.60
C SER A 167 -29.40 -18.98 36.87
N ALA A 168 -30.71 -18.83 36.75
CA ALA A 168 -31.65 -19.21 37.77
C ALA A 168 -31.40 -20.71 38.03
N SER A 169 -30.68 -20.97 39.11
CA SER A 169 -30.41 -22.30 39.63
C SER A 169 -31.77 -22.99 39.81
N LEU A 170 -32.09 -23.92 38.92
CA LEU A 170 -33.16 -24.88 39.10
C LEU A 170 -32.70 -25.86 40.18
N ALA A 171 -32.78 -25.43 41.44
CA ALA A 171 -32.84 -26.31 42.59
C ALA A 171 -34.27 -26.25 43.13
N ALA A 172 -35.08 -27.21 42.69
CA ALA A 172 -36.33 -27.61 43.31
C ALA A 172 -36.39 -29.15 43.31
#